data_AF-A0A662P1K6-F1
#
_entry.id   AF-A0A662P1K6-F1
#
_cell.length_a   1.000
_cell.length_b   1.000
_cell.length_c   1.000
_cell.angle_alpha   90.00
_cell.angle_beta   90.00
_cell.angle_gamma   90.00
#
_symmetry.space_group_name_H-M   'P 1'
#
loop_
_entity.id
_entity.type
_entity.pdbx_description
1 polymer ?
#
loop_
_entity_poly.entity_id
_entity_poly.type
_entity_poly.pdbx_seq_one_letter_code
_entity_poly.pdbx_strand_id
1 'polypeptide(L)'
;MYRPLEGGEKMVDYLIVGYGSLGSKICQSLKKKGERILVLESYNENYNKAIEDGMEARLADARDPTLLRRVGGDKVKVVIITPSDPNVIRDVIESVRKVNSEATIVARAKNPSIEKELGNLGCDVVISASETLSEAMLREVEKIYSSRNARRLERIIMNVASVNGRFAIVMHDAPDPDSIASAMAFREILKNYDIESDIIYGGEISHQENRALINLVDVDLVNVSELDAGWARRYKAFAMIDCNPEYNNVSAMPNGKRPNVVIDHHQVDVERVRELVGNDGLVDIREVGATSTILVEYLERFKVEVSPTLATALLYGIRSDTSDYTRDATREDFIAVSKLLPRVDLDLLSKIETPPISSETLDVLGEAIRNRRVIGSILISNVGYIEDRDSLVQAADYLLRLEGISTVLVFGILGDEIHMSARSNDVRVNIGKVMERAFRELGSAGGHPKAAGAKVPLGLFKAVKDKETLVRLVGDAVTKKFLEALGKPAEVLEERSTEEKKYS
;
A
#
# COMPACT_ATOMS: atom_id res chain seq x y z
N MET A 1 3.88 28.85 56.12
CA MET A 1 4.25 27.94 57.23
C MET A 1 4.16 26.53 56.67
N TYR A 2 5.31 25.87 56.50
CA TYR A 2 5.45 24.58 55.80
C TYR A 2 4.88 23.45 56.65
N ARG A 3 3.94 22.66 56.11
CA ARG A 3 3.43 21.43 56.74
C ARG A 3 4.26 20.25 56.21
N PRO A 4 4.98 19.49 57.07
CA PRO A 4 5.59 18.24 56.68
C PRO A 4 4.49 17.25 56.25
N LEU A 5 4.82 16.33 55.35
CA LEU A 5 3.97 15.19 55.01
C LEU A 5 3.71 14.39 56.31
N GLU A 6 2.47 14.40 56.79
CA GLU A 6 2.06 13.51 57.88
C GLU A 6 2.14 12.06 57.38
N GLY A 7 2.72 11.20 58.22
CA GLY A 7 3.07 9.83 57.85
C GLY A 7 1.86 9.04 57.36
N GLY A 8 1.98 8.49 56.15
CA GLY A 8 1.07 7.48 55.60
C GLY A 8 0.74 7.60 54.11
N GLU A 9 1.16 8.67 53.41
CA GLU A 9 0.48 9.05 52.17
C GLU A 9 1.06 8.50 50.85
N LYS A 10 0.11 7.99 50.05
CA LYS A 10 0.08 7.57 48.65
C LYS A 10 1.26 8.05 47.78
N MET A 11 1.97 7.08 47.18
CA MET A 11 2.91 7.30 46.08
C MET A 11 2.34 8.28 45.04
N VAL A 12 3.09 9.34 44.73
CA VAL A 12 2.84 10.20 43.58
C VAL A 12 3.44 9.51 42.36
N ASP A 13 2.65 9.34 41.30
CA ASP A 13 3.13 8.69 40.08
C ASP A 13 3.97 9.66 39.24
N TYR A 14 3.58 10.94 39.17
CA TYR A 14 4.23 11.97 38.36
C TYR A 14 4.62 13.22 39.16
N LEU A 15 5.90 13.61 39.09
CA LEU A 15 6.38 14.92 39.51
C LEU A 15 6.56 15.82 38.29
N ILE A 16 5.81 16.91 38.21
CA ILE A 16 5.94 17.91 37.15
C ILE A 16 6.76 19.08 37.67
N VAL A 17 7.96 19.26 37.14
CA VAL A 17 8.82 20.40 37.45
C VAL A 17 8.48 21.55 36.51
N GLY A 18 7.97 22.64 37.05
CA GLY A 18 7.49 23.82 36.35
C GLY A 18 6.03 23.70 35.89
N TYR A 19 5.23 24.72 36.18
CA TYR A 19 3.82 24.89 35.81
C TYR A 19 3.62 26.02 34.78
N GLY A 20 4.56 26.14 33.85
CA GLY A 20 4.45 27.07 32.74
C GLY A 20 3.45 26.62 31.66
N SER A 21 3.62 27.12 30.44
CA SER A 21 2.75 26.81 29.29
C SER A 21 2.71 25.31 28.93
N LEU A 22 3.84 24.60 29.05
CA LEU A 22 3.91 23.16 28.79
C LEU A 22 3.44 22.35 29.99
N GLY A 23 3.93 22.67 31.20
CA GLY A 23 3.60 21.93 32.41
C GLY A 23 2.12 21.91 32.74
N SER A 24 1.42 23.04 32.59
CA SER A 24 -0.04 23.10 32.77
C SER A 24 -0.80 22.18 31.80
N LYS A 25 -0.42 22.12 30.51
CA LYS A 25 -1.06 21.24 29.51
C LYS A 25 -0.81 19.75 29.79
N ILE A 26 0.40 19.40 30.22
CA ILE A 26 0.74 18.03 30.61
C ILE A 26 -0.08 17.63 31.85
N CYS A 27 -0.12 18.49 32.87
CA CYS A 27 -0.91 18.27 34.09
C CYS A 27 -2.39 18.04 33.77
N GLN A 28 -3.01 18.88 32.93
CA GLN A 28 -4.40 18.71 32.53
C GLN A 28 -4.65 17.37 31.81
N SER A 29 -3.71 16.95 30.95
CA SER A 29 -3.82 15.69 30.20
C SER A 29 -3.70 14.46 31.11
N LEU A 30 -2.76 14.49 32.06
CA LEU A 30 -2.59 13.41 33.05
C LEU A 30 -3.77 13.38 34.04
N LYS A 31 -4.28 14.54 34.46
CA LYS A 31 -5.44 14.64 35.37
C LYS A 31 -6.69 14.01 34.75
N LYS A 32 -6.92 14.20 33.45
CA LYS A 32 -8.01 13.55 32.71
C LYS A 32 -7.91 12.01 32.68
N LYS A 33 -6.70 11.46 32.80
CA LYS A 33 -6.46 10.02 32.90
C LYS A 33 -6.55 9.48 34.33
N GLY A 34 -6.80 10.33 35.32
CA GLY A 34 -6.90 9.95 36.73
C GLY A 34 -5.55 9.75 37.42
N GLU A 35 -4.45 10.26 36.83
CA GLU A 35 -3.11 10.10 37.38
C GLU A 35 -2.86 10.97 38.61
N ARG A 36 -2.01 10.50 39.52
CA ARG A 36 -1.59 11.25 40.72
C ARG A 36 -0.37 12.12 40.39
N ILE A 37 -0.58 13.43 40.46
CA ILE A 37 0.38 14.44 39.98
C ILE A 37 0.74 15.38 41.10
N LEU A 38 2.03 15.59 41.33
CA LEU A 38 2.56 16.66 42.16
C LEU A 38 3.28 17.68 41.28
N VAL A 39 2.94 18.95 41.42
CA VAL A 39 3.60 20.06 40.72
C VAL A 39 4.64 20.68 41.65
N LEU A 40 5.87 20.83 41.16
CA LEU A 40 6.94 21.57 41.84
C LEU A 40 7.25 22.83 41.04
N GLU A 41 6.98 23.99 41.64
CA GLU A 41 7.10 25.28 40.97
C GLU A 41 7.91 26.26 41.82
N SER A 42 8.84 26.98 41.18
CA SER A 42 9.74 27.94 41.83
C SER A 42 9.21 29.38 41.78
N TYR A 43 8.29 29.69 40.87
CA TYR A 43 7.72 31.02 40.66
C TYR A 43 6.31 31.12 41.26
N ASN A 44 6.09 32.09 42.15
CA ASN A 44 4.82 32.30 42.86
C ASN A 44 3.60 32.43 41.92
N GLU A 45 3.74 33.13 40.80
CA GLU A 45 2.63 33.32 39.85
C GLU A 45 2.15 31.98 39.26
N ASN A 46 3.07 31.16 38.77
CA ASN A 46 2.74 29.84 38.22
C ASN A 46 2.25 28.87 39.31
N TYR A 47 2.76 28.99 40.53
CA TYR A 47 2.29 28.20 41.67
C TYR A 47 0.83 28.52 42.00
N ASN A 48 0.49 29.81 42.11
CA ASN A 48 -0.88 30.25 42.36
C ASN A 48 -1.82 29.75 41.26
N LYS A 49 -1.39 29.85 40.00
CA LYS A 49 -2.12 29.28 38.86
C LYS A 49 -2.35 27.78 38.97
N ALA A 50 -1.35 27.02 39.41
CA ALA A 50 -1.50 25.57 39.62
C ALA A 50 -2.57 25.26 40.68
N ILE A 51 -2.61 26.03 41.77
CA ILE A 51 -3.63 25.90 42.82
C ILE A 51 -5.01 26.27 42.27
N GLU A 52 -5.13 27.36 41.50
CA GLU A 52 -6.39 27.77 40.85
C GLU A 52 -6.92 26.70 39.88
N ASP A 53 -6.04 26.04 39.13
CA ASP A 53 -6.36 24.90 38.25
C ASP A 53 -6.69 23.60 39.02
N GLY A 54 -6.66 23.65 40.36
CA GLY A 54 -6.95 22.54 41.26
C GLY A 54 -5.91 21.42 41.18
N MET A 55 -4.64 21.78 41.00
CA MET A 55 -3.50 20.85 41.06
C MET A 55 -2.95 20.78 42.47
N GLU A 56 -2.42 19.61 42.84
CA GLU A 56 -1.57 19.54 44.02
C GLU A 56 -0.18 20.11 43.67
N ALA A 57 0.18 21.24 44.30
CA ALA A 57 1.44 21.94 44.02
C ALA A 57 2.24 22.23 45.29
N ARG A 58 3.56 22.38 45.15
CA ARG A 58 4.48 22.86 46.19
C ARG A 58 5.38 23.94 45.60
N LEU A 59 5.51 25.04 46.34
CA LEU A 59 6.43 26.12 45.99
C LEU A 59 7.85 25.75 46.46
N ALA A 60 8.69 25.23 45.54
CA ALA A 60 10.07 24.88 45.81
C ALA A 60 10.91 24.82 44.51
N ASP A 61 12.23 24.93 44.66
CA ASP A 61 13.18 24.82 43.55
C ASP A 61 13.65 23.37 43.39
N ALA A 62 13.38 22.77 42.23
CA ALA A 62 13.76 21.41 41.89
C ALA A 62 15.29 21.22 41.72
N ARG A 63 16.05 22.33 41.63
CA ARG A 63 17.52 22.33 41.58
C ARG A 63 18.16 22.12 42.95
N ASP A 64 17.38 22.15 44.04
CA ASP A 64 17.84 21.82 45.38
C ASP A 64 17.43 20.38 45.75
N PRO A 65 18.39 19.42 45.80
CA PRO A 65 18.12 18.04 46.19
C PRO A 65 17.44 17.89 47.56
N THR A 66 17.69 18.82 48.48
CA THR A 66 17.13 18.80 49.84
C THR A 66 15.65 19.13 49.80
N LEU A 67 15.26 20.15 49.03
CA LEU A 67 13.85 20.52 48.84
C LEU A 67 13.12 19.44 48.05
N LEU A 68 13.75 18.89 47.01
CA LEU A 68 13.21 17.82 46.20
C LEU A 68 12.90 16.56 47.04
N ARG A 69 13.81 16.16 47.94
CA ARG A 69 13.57 15.05 48.88
C ARG A 69 12.45 15.36 49.87
N ARG A 70 12.36 16.60 50.38
CA ARG A 70 11.30 17.00 51.34
C ARG A 70 9.90 16.95 50.74
N VAL A 71 9.76 17.20 49.45
CA VAL A 71 8.47 17.11 48.74
C VAL A 71 8.17 15.69 48.24
N GLY A 72 9.02 14.70 48.56
CA GLY A 72 8.82 13.29 48.23
C GLY A 72 9.37 12.87 46.86
N GLY A 73 10.32 13.63 46.29
CA GLY A 73 10.95 13.29 45.00
C GLY A 73 11.72 11.96 44.99
N ASP A 74 12.03 11.40 46.15
CA ASP A 74 12.62 10.06 46.31
C ASP A 74 11.62 8.91 46.13
N LYS A 75 10.32 9.21 46.01
CA LYS A 75 9.23 8.22 45.90
C LYS A 75 8.42 8.32 44.61
N VAL A 76 8.81 9.21 43.70
CA VAL A 76 8.10 9.42 42.44
C VAL A 76 8.59 8.44 41.38
N LYS A 77 7.68 7.97 40.53
CA LYS A 77 8.04 7.07 39.43
C LYS A 77 8.58 7.85 38.23
N VAL A 78 7.93 8.94 37.87
CA VAL A 78 8.27 9.74 36.69
C VAL A 78 8.45 11.20 37.06
N VAL A 79 9.52 11.83 36.58
CA VAL A 79 9.77 13.27 36.69
C VAL A 79 9.71 13.90 35.30
N ILE A 80 8.81 14.84 35.08
CA ILE A 80 8.69 15.58 33.82
C ILE A 80 9.20 17.00 34.02
N ILE A 81 10.27 17.35 33.31
CA ILE A 81 10.95 18.65 33.39
C ILE A 81 10.48 19.53 32.23
N THR A 82 9.76 20.60 32.56
CA THR A 82 9.08 21.47 31.57
C THR A 82 9.74 22.83 31.28
N PRO A 83 10.66 23.37 32.12
CA PRO A 83 11.44 24.56 31.77
C PRO A 83 12.12 24.45 30.39
N SER A 84 12.39 25.59 29.75
CA SER A 84 13.11 25.65 28.46
C SER A 84 14.61 25.88 28.60
N ASP A 85 15.04 26.39 29.75
CA ASP A 85 16.43 26.74 29.96
C ASP A 85 17.26 25.45 30.13
N PRO A 86 18.23 25.19 29.23
CA PRO A 86 19.06 23.99 29.31
C PRO A 86 19.80 23.87 30.64
N ASN A 87 20.25 24.99 31.24
CA ASN A 87 20.95 24.96 32.52
C ASN A 87 20.02 24.50 33.64
N VAL A 88 18.79 25.03 33.67
CA VAL A 88 17.78 24.60 34.65
C VAL A 88 17.47 23.12 34.47
N ILE A 89 17.33 22.64 33.22
CA ILE A 89 17.05 21.23 32.95
C ILE A 89 18.18 20.33 33.47
N ARG A 90 19.45 20.70 33.23
CA ARG A 90 20.62 19.96 33.73
C ARG A 90 20.65 19.89 35.25
N ASP A 91 20.53 21.04 35.91
CA ASP A 91 20.56 21.13 37.38
C ASP A 91 19.46 20.27 38.02
N VAL A 92 18.27 20.24 37.39
CA VAL A 92 17.16 19.41 37.86
C VAL A 92 17.42 17.92 37.62
N ILE A 93 17.94 17.52 36.46
CA ILE A 93 18.30 16.11 36.18
C ILE A 93 19.31 15.61 37.22
N GLU A 94 20.37 16.37 37.47
CA GLU A 94 21.38 16.02 38.48
C GLU A 94 20.77 15.92 39.89
N SER A 95 19.89 16.85 40.23
CA SER A 95 19.22 16.87 41.54
C SER A 95 18.30 15.67 41.71
N VAL A 96 17.53 15.32 40.67
CA VAL A 96 16.69 14.12 40.65
C VAL A 96 17.55 12.88 40.80
N ARG A 97 18.63 12.73 40.02
CA ARG A 97 19.51 11.55 40.10
C ARG A 97 20.20 11.39 41.45
N LYS A 98 20.53 12.49 42.14
CA LYS A 98 21.04 12.47 43.53
C LYS A 98 19.98 12.03 44.55
N VAL A 99 18.71 12.32 44.30
CA VAL A 99 17.60 12.03 45.24
C VAL A 99 16.98 10.66 44.98
N ASN A 100 16.85 10.30 43.70
CA ASN A 100 16.13 9.15 43.18
C ASN A 100 16.83 8.64 41.89
N SER A 101 17.66 7.60 42.03
CA SER A 101 18.35 6.98 40.89
C SER A 101 17.38 6.26 39.94
N GLU A 102 16.23 5.82 40.45
CA GLU A 102 15.28 4.94 39.74
C GLU A 102 14.15 5.68 39.01
N ALA A 103 13.96 6.98 39.29
CA ALA A 103 12.89 7.75 38.63
C ALA A 103 13.12 7.84 37.11
N THR A 104 12.09 7.63 36.31
CA THR A 104 12.15 7.94 34.88
C THR A 104 12.08 9.44 34.67
N ILE A 105 13.10 10.04 34.05
CA ILE A 105 13.16 11.47 33.77
C ILE A 105 12.80 11.72 32.31
N VAL A 106 11.83 12.61 32.11
CA VAL A 106 11.41 13.11 30.79
C VAL A 106 11.70 14.60 30.71
N ALA A 107 12.49 15.02 29.73
CA ALA A 107 12.80 16.43 29.50
C ALA A 107 12.68 16.80 28.02
N ARG A 108 12.63 18.11 27.74
CA ARG A 108 12.69 18.62 26.36
C ARG A 108 14.06 19.21 26.06
N ALA A 109 14.56 19.00 24.84
CA ALA A 109 15.74 19.66 24.32
C ALA A 109 15.37 20.63 23.21
N LYS A 110 16.12 21.74 23.09
CA LYS A 110 15.91 22.75 22.03
C LYS A 110 16.55 22.35 20.71
N ASN A 111 17.58 21.49 20.74
CA ASN A 111 18.32 21.02 19.59
C ASN A 111 18.98 19.65 19.87
N PRO A 112 19.46 18.93 18.84
CA PRO A 112 20.06 17.60 18.99
C PRO A 112 21.33 17.58 19.87
N SER A 113 22.08 18.69 19.92
CA SER A 113 23.28 18.77 20.78
C SER A 113 22.91 18.72 22.27
N ILE A 114 21.89 19.49 22.67
CA ILE A 114 21.37 19.47 24.04
C ILE A 114 20.73 18.10 24.32
N GLU A 115 20.04 17.52 23.35
CA GLU A 115 19.42 16.20 23.51
C GLU A 115 20.43 15.14 23.96
N LYS A 116 21.54 15.02 23.23
CA LYS A 116 22.62 14.10 23.55
C LYS A 116 23.24 14.38 24.91
N GLU A 117 23.39 15.66 25.25
CA GLU A 117 23.93 16.09 26.54
C GLU A 117 23.01 15.70 27.71
N LEU A 118 21.70 15.95 27.61
CA LEU A 118 20.73 15.60 28.64
C LEU A 118 20.62 14.08 28.83
N GLY A 119 20.70 13.30 27.74
CA GLY A 119 20.77 11.84 27.80
C GLY A 119 21.99 11.36 28.60
N ASN A 120 23.17 11.95 28.34
CA ASN A 120 24.40 11.61 29.08
C ASN A 120 24.35 11.97 30.58
N LEU A 121 23.55 12.97 30.96
CA LEU A 121 23.31 13.34 32.36
C LEU A 121 22.32 12.40 33.08
N GLY A 122 21.78 11.42 32.36
CA GLY A 122 20.85 10.43 32.90
C GLY A 122 19.39 10.81 32.72
N CYS A 123 19.03 11.66 31.74
CA CYS A 123 17.63 11.79 31.32
C CYS A 123 17.23 10.57 30.48
N ASP A 124 16.17 9.86 30.84
CA ASP A 124 15.78 8.62 30.15
C ASP A 124 15.07 8.88 28.82
N VAL A 125 14.27 9.95 28.76
CA VAL A 125 13.54 10.36 27.56
C VAL A 125 13.76 11.84 27.31
N VAL A 126 14.42 12.16 26.20
CA VAL A 126 14.62 13.53 25.77
C VAL A 126 13.82 13.80 24.49
N ILE A 127 12.91 14.78 24.54
CA ILE A 127 12.05 15.15 23.41
C ILE A 127 12.69 16.34 22.68
N SER A 128 13.10 16.13 21.43
CA SER A 128 13.60 17.19 20.55
C SER A 128 12.46 18.12 20.13
N ALA A 129 12.43 19.32 20.70
CA ALA A 129 11.41 20.32 20.39
C ALA A 129 11.53 20.82 18.94
N SER A 130 12.75 20.94 18.40
CA SER A 130 13.00 21.37 17.03
C SER A 130 12.50 20.36 16.00
N GLU A 131 12.76 19.08 16.22
CA GLU A 131 12.31 18.02 15.29
C GLU A 131 10.80 17.86 15.35
N THR A 132 10.23 17.78 16.56
CA THR A 132 8.78 17.68 16.75
C THR A 132 8.04 18.85 16.09
N LEU A 133 8.57 20.07 16.25
CA LEU A 133 7.99 21.26 15.63
C LEU A 133 8.16 21.26 14.11
N SER A 134 9.32 20.84 13.60
CA SER A 134 9.58 20.74 12.17
C SER A 134 8.61 19.77 11.50
N GLU A 135 8.44 18.57 12.06
CA GLU A 135 7.47 17.60 11.55
C GLU A 135 6.04 18.15 11.59
N ALA A 136 5.67 18.84 12.69
CA ALA A 136 4.35 19.45 12.79
C ALA A 136 4.14 20.54 11.72
N MET A 137 5.15 21.36 11.46
CA MET A 137 5.11 22.36 10.39
C MET A 137 5.01 21.73 9.00
N LEU A 138 5.82 20.71 8.72
CA LEU A 138 5.78 19.97 7.44
C LEU A 138 4.39 19.39 7.18
N ARG A 139 3.76 18.77 8.19
CA ARG A 139 2.38 18.27 8.11
C ARG A 139 1.36 19.37 7.78
N GLU A 140 1.51 20.57 8.32
CA GLU A 140 0.62 21.68 7.98
C GLU A 140 0.88 22.21 6.56
N VAL A 141 2.14 22.22 6.10
CA VAL A 141 2.49 22.56 4.73
C VAL A 141 1.91 21.56 3.73
N GLU A 142 2.01 20.26 4.00
CA GLU A 142 1.39 19.19 3.20
C GLU A 142 -0.14 19.37 3.09
N LYS A 143 -0.81 19.69 4.20
CA LYS A 143 -2.25 20.01 4.18
C LYS A 143 -2.58 21.21 3.29
N ILE A 144 -1.70 22.22 3.22
CA ILE A 144 -1.88 23.36 2.31
C ILE A 144 -1.76 22.91 0.85
N TYR A 145 -0.76 22.09 0.50
CA TYR A 145 -0.61 21.55 -0.85
C TYR A 145 -1.81 20.71 -1.26
N SER A 146 -2.24 19.78 -0.42
CA SER A 146 -3.43 18.97 -0.70
C SER A 146 -4.70 19.83 -0.83
N SER A 147 -4.83 20.89 -0.01
CA SER A 147 -5.95 21.86 -0.17
C SER A 147 -5.88 22.64 -1.49
N ARG A 148 -4.68 22.94 -2.00
CA ARG A 148 -4.50 23.56 -3.32
C ARG A 148 -4.86 22.59 -4.44
N ASN A 149 -4.43 21.33 -4.34
CA ASN A 149 -4.76 20.29 -5.32
C ASN A 149 -6.26 20.04 -5.37
N ALA A 150 -6.94 19.96 -4.21
CA ALA A 150 -8.41 19.85 -4.14
C ALA A 150 -9.12 21.02 -4.84
N ARG A 151 -8.72 22.27 -4.57
CA ARG A 151 -9.29 23.45 -5.26
C ARG A 151 -9.02 23.44 -6.76
N ARG A 152 -7.86 22.93 -7.19
CA ARG A 152 -7.51 22.81 -8.62
C ARG A 152 -8.36 21.74 -9.28
N LEU A 153 -8.53 20.58 -8.64
CA LEU A 153 -9.43 19.52 -9.10
C LEU A 153 -10.86 20.05 -9.23
N GLU A 154 -11.38 20.70 -8.18
CA GLU A 154 -12.71 21.30 -8.19
C GLU A 154 -12.90 22.27 -9.36
N ARG A 155 -11.90 23.11 -9.65
CA ARG A 155 -11.96 24.01 -10.82
C ARG A 155 -12.04 23.26 -12.14
N ILE A 156 -11.26 22.19 -12.30
CA ILE A 156 -11.27 21.37 -13.53
C ILE A 156 -12.64 20.71 -13.69
N ILE A 157 -13.18 20.12 -12.62
CA ILE A 157 -14.53 19.53 -12.55
C ILE A 157 -15.58 20.58 -12.95
N MET A 158 -15.56 21.77 -12.33
CA MET A 158 -16.49 22.87 -12.62
C MET A 158 -16.41 23.35 -14.08
N ASN A 159 -15.22 23.43 -14.65
CA ASN A 159 -15.05 23.81 -16.05
C ASN A 159 -15.72 22.79 -16.99
N VAL A 160 -15.60 21.49 -16.68
CA VAL A 160 -16.26 20.43 -17.46
C VAL A 160 -17.77 20.46 -17.26
N ALA A 161 -18.25 20.65 -16.03
CA ALA A 161 -19.67 20.80 -15.72
C ALA A 161 -20.29 22.01 -16.46
N SER A 162 -19.57 23.14 -16.56
CA SER A 162 -20.07 24.36 -17.20
C SER A 162 -20.43 24.21 -18.69
N VAL A 163 -19.92 23.17 -19.35
CA VAL A 163 -20.18 22.84 -20.75
C VAL A 163 -20.95 21.53 -20.91
N ASN A 164 -21.57 21.02 -19.84
CA ASN A 164 -22.22 19.70 -19.78
C ASN A 164 -21.32 18.58 -20.36
N GLY A 165 -20.04 18.62 -20.01
CA GLY A 165 -19.04 17.66 -20.45
C GLY A 165 -18.99 16.39 -19.61
N ARG A 166 -18.39 15.34 -20.16
CA ARG A 166 -18.14 14.06 -19.48
C ARG A 166 -16.64 13.86 -19.24
N PHE A 167 -16.28 13.08 -18.22
CA PHE A 167 -14.90 12.64 -17.97
C PHE A 167 -14.66 11.22 -18.46
N ALA A 168 -13.48 10.97 -19.03
CA ALA A 168 -12.92 9.63 -19.13
C ALA A 168 -11.94 9.43 -17.97
N ILE A 169 -12.19 8.43 -17.13
CA ILE A 169 -11.26 7.99 -16.08
C ILE A 169 -10.41 6.88 -16.69
N VAL A 170 -9.13 7.14 -16.90
CA VAL A 170 -8.19 6.26 -17.59
C VAL A 170 -7.32 5.55 -16.55
N MET A 171 -7.35 4.22 -16.57
CA MET A 171 -6.47 3.36 -15.78
C MET A 171 -5.33 2.81 -16.65
N HIS A 172 -4.31 2.21 -16.02
CA HIS A 172 -3.30 1.46 -16.75
C HIS A 172 -3.86 0.17 -17.38
N ASP A 173 -3.11 -0.43 -18.29
CA ASP A 173 -3.47 -1.69 -18.92
C ASP A 173 -3.45 -2.84 -17.88
N ALA A 174 -4.42 -3.76 -17.99
CA ALA A 174 -4.65 -4.84 -17.04
C ALA A 174 -4.71 -4.34 -15.59
N PRO A 175 -5.71 -3.49 -15.26
CA PRO A 175 -5.78 -2.77 -13.99
C PRO A 175 -5.79 -3.73 -12.79
N ASP A 176 -5.08 -3.33 -11.75
CA ASP A 176 -5.02 -4.04 -10.48
C ASP A 176 -6.08 -3.50 -9.49
N PRO A 177 -6.18 -4.07 -8.27
CA PRO A 177 -7.15 -3.62 -7.28
C PRO A 177 -7.05 -2.15 -6.89
N ASP A 178 -5.84 -1.58 -6.84
CA ASP A 178 -5.64 -0.18 -6.45
C ASP A 178 -6.15 0.76 -7.54
N SER A 179 -5.81 0.48 -8.79
CA SER A 179 -6.29 1.24 -9.95
C SER A 179 -7.82 1.24 -10.03
N ILE A 180 -8.45 0.06 -9.89
CA ILE A 180 -9.92 -0.11 -9.92
C ILE A 180 -10.58 0.67 -8.79
N ALA A 181 -10.11 0.50 -7.55
CA ALA A 181 -10.70 1.15 -6.38
C ALA A 181 -10.53 2.68 -6.42
N SER A 182 -9.36 3.15 -6.87
CA SER A 182 -9.08 4.57 -7.05
C SER A 182 -9.96 5.20 -8.12
N ALA A 183 -10.17 4.52 -9.25
CA ALA A 183 -11.07 4.98 -10.30
C ALA A 183 -12.54 5.05 -9.82
N MET A 184 -12.99 4.07 -9.03
CA MET A 184 -14.32 4.11 -8.41
C MET A 184 -14.47 5.30 -7.45
N ALA A 185 -13.45 5.58 -6.63
CA ALA A 185 -13.46 6.73 -5.74
C ALA A 185 -13.51 8.05 -6.51
N PHE A 186 -12.71 8.19 -7.57
CA PHE A 186 -12.73 9.37 -8.42
C PHE A 186 -14.09 9.55 -9.12
N ARG A 187 -14.72 8.47 -9.58
CA ARG A 187 -16.07 8.48 -10.15
C ARG A 187 -17.12 9.00 -9.16
N GLU A 188 -17.06 8.60 -7.89
CA GLU A 188 -17.98 9.12 -6.86
C GLU A 188 -17.73 10.60 -6.56
N ILE A 189 -16.48 11.08 -6.63
CA ILE A 189 -16.20 12.53 -6.57
C ILE A 189 -16.88 13.27 -7.73
N LEU A 190 -16.74 12.78 -8.96
CA LEU A 190 -17.37 13.40 -10.13
C LEU A 190 -18.89 13.38 -10.04
N LYS A 191 -19.47 12.26 -9.58
CA LYS A 191 -20.91 12.10 -9.39
C LYS A 191 -21.48 13.05 -8.34
N ASN A 192 -20.71 13.38 -7.29
CA ASN A 192 -21.09 14.40 -6.30
C ASN A 192 -21.23 15.82 -6.91
N TYR A 193 -20.74 16.02 -8.13
CA TYR A 193 -20.90 17.24 -8.93
C TYR A 193 -21.80 17.04 -10.16
N ASP A 194 -22.60 15.96 -10.20
CA ASP A 194 -23.48 15.60 -11.32
C ASP A 194 -22.76 15.45 -12.67
N ILE A 195 -21.48 15.04 -12.64
CA ILE A 195 -20.68 14.80 -13.84
C ILE A 195 -20.71 13.32 -14.20
N GLU A 196 -21.19 13.02 -15.41
CA GLU A 196 -21.08 11.68 -15.98
C GLU A 196 -19.62 11.33 -16.32
N SER A 197 -19.24 10.09 -16.05
CA SER A 197 -17.91 9.58 -16.36
C SER A 197 -17.94 8.09 -16.66
N ASP A 198 -16.99 7.67 -17.50
CA ASP A 198 -16.78 6.26 -17.83
C ASP A 198 -15.36 5.87 -17.40
N ILE A 199 -15.20 4.68 -16.80
CA ILE A 199 -13.89 4.14 -16.39
C ILE A 199 -13.37 3.26 -17.53
N ILE A 200 -12.21 3.62 -18.07
CA ILE A 200 -11.66 3.05 -19.30
C ILE A 200 -10.27 2.47 -19.03
N TYR A 201 -10.03 1.27 -19.52
CA TYR A 201 -8.76 0.55 -19.38
C TYR A 201 -8.37 -0.16 -20.69
N GLY A 202 -7.14 -0.66 -20.75
CA GLY A 202 -6.67 -1.51 -21.86
C GLY A 202 -6.12 -2.85 -21.39
N GLY A 203 -5.80 -3.74 -22.32
CA GLY A 203 -5.33 -5.09 -22.00
C GLY A 203 -6.44 -6.03 -21.48
N GLU A 204 -6.05 -7.16 -20.87
CA GLU A 204 -6.96 -8.18 -20.36
C GLU A 204 -6.84 -8.35 -18.84
N ILE A 205 -7.98 -8.42 -18.14
CA ILE A 205 -8.05 -8.64 -16.69
C ILE A 205 -8.07 -10.15 -16.40
N SER A 206 -6.88 -10.73 -16.28
CA SER A 206 -6.69 -12.18 -16.17
C SER A 206 -6.56 -12.70 -14.73
N HIS A 207 -6.26 -11.84 -13.75
CA HIS A 207 -6.16 -12.23 -12.35
C HIS A 207 -7.55 -12.47 -11.73
N GLN A 208 -7.73 -13.58 -11.02
CA GLN A 208 -9.05 -13.98 -10.52
C GLN A 208 -9.56 -13.03 -9.45
N GLU A 209 -8.69 -12.57 -8.55
CA GLU A 209 -8.99 -11.61 -7.50
C GLU A 209 -9.46 -10.27 -8.10
N ASN A 210 -8.85 -9.81 -9.20
CA ASN A 210 -9.27 -8.58 -9.88
C ASN A 210 -10.64 -8.74 -10.53
N ARG A 211 -10.92 -9.89 -11.16
CA ARG A 211 -12.26 -10.20 -11.68
C ARG A 211 -13.30 -10.33 -10.58
N ALA A 212 -12.94 -10.96 -9.47
CA ALA A 212 -13.80 -11.09 -8.30
C ALA A 212 -14.13 -9.71 -7.73
N LEU A 213 -13.12 -8.84 -7.58
CA LEU A 213 -13.32 -7.44 -7.20
C LEU A 213 -14.35 -6.78 -8.12
N ILE A 214 -14.13 -6.79 -9.43
CA ILE A 214 -15.01 -6.12 -10.41
C ILE A 214 -16.45 -6.62 -10.31
N ASN A 215 -16.64 -7.94 -10.29
CA ASN A 215 -17.96 -8.56 -10.27
C ASN A 215 -18.69 -8.36 -8.93
N LEU A 216 -17.96 -8.42 -7.81
CA LEU A 216 -18.56 -8.34 -6.47
C LEU A 216 -18.86 -6.89 -6.07
N VAL A 217 -18.07 -5.92 -6.56
CA VAL A 217 -18.33 -4.49 -6.34
C VAL A 217 -19.23 -3.87 -7.41
N ASP A 218 -19.59 -4.66 -8.43
CA ASP A 218 -20.48 -4.28 -9.55
C ASP A 218 -20.03 -2.97 -10.24
N VAL A 219 -18.76 -2.93 -10.65
CA VAL A 219 -18.18 -1.78 -11.34
C VAL A 219 -18.17 -1.97 -12.85
N ASP A 220 -18.86 -1.07 -13.56
CA ASP A 220 -18.77 -0.98 -15.01
C ASP A 220 -17.40 -0.44 -15.46
N LEU A 221 -16.63 -1.29 -16.13
CA LEU A 221 -15.36 -0.96 -16.77
C LEU A 221 -15.48 -1.11 -18.28
N VAL A 222 -14.94 -0.15 -19.03
CA VAL A 222 -14.98 -0.15 -20.50
C VAL A 222 -13.59 -0.46 -21.04
N ASN A 223 -13.47 -1.55 -21.81
CA ASN A 223 -12.21 -1.83 -22.48
C ASN A 223 -12.07 -0.94 -23.72
N VAL A 224 -10.93 -0.26 -23.86
CA VAL A 224 -10.67 0.64 -25.00
C VAL A 224 -10.75 -0.08 -26.35
N SER A 225 -10.47 -1.39 -26.41
CA SER A 225 -10.57 -2.16 -27.66
C SER A 225 -12.01 -2.34 -28.15
N GLU A 226 -13.00 -2.15 -27.28
CA GLU A 226 -14.43 -2.26 -27.60
C GLU A 226 -15.03 -0.92 -28.06
N LEU A 227 -14.27 0.17 -27.93
CA LEU A 227 -14.71 1.51 -28.29
C LEU A 227 -14.44 1.84 -29.77
N ASP A 228 -15.32 2.62 -30.39
CA ASP A 228 -15.15 3.08 -31.77
C ASP A 228 -14.04 4.13 -31.92
N ALA A 229 -13.48 4.29 -33.12
CA ALA A 229 -12.35 5.20 -33.39
C ALA A 229 -12.59 6.69 -33.03
N GLY A 230 -13.84 7.11 -32.79
CA GLY A 230 -14.23 8.46 -32.38
C GLY A 230 -14.58 8.62 -30.91
N TRP A 231 -14.47 7.57 -30.09
CA TRP A 231 -14.94 7.54 -28.69
C TRP A 231 -14.42 8.71 -27.86
N ALA A 232 -13.15 9.09 -28.06
CA ALA A 232 -12.49 10.16 -27.31
C ALA A 232 -13.16 11.53 -27.45
N ARG A 233 -13.98 11.75 -28.49
CA ARG A 233 -14.72 13.01 -28.70
C ARG A 233 -15.91 13.16 -27.75
N ARG A 234 -16.35 12.07 -27.12
CA ARG A 234 -17.46 12.05 -26.14
C ARG A 234 -17.07 12.72 -24.82
N TYR A 235 -15.77 12.81 -24.54
CA TYR A 235 -15.24 13.31 -23.27
C TYR A 235 -14.62 14.70 -23.43
N LYS A 236 -14.83 15.55 -22.43
CA LYS A 236 -14.25 16.89 -22.35
C LYS A 236 -12.97 16.92 -21.52
N ALA A 237 -12.81 15.96 -20.61
CA ALA A 237 -11.62 15.80 -19.82
C ALA A 237 -11.21 14.34 -19.66
N PHE A 238 -9.92 14.14 -19.44
CA PHE A 238 -9.30 12.84 -19.17
C PHE A 238 -8.62 12.90 -17.82
N ALA A 239 -8.91 11.95 -16.94
CA ALA A 239 -8.25 11.78 -15.65
C ALA A 239 -7.49 10.46 -15.67
N MET A 240 -6.17 10.49 -15.54
CA MET A 240 -5.34 9.30 -15.36
C MET A 240 -5.27 9.01 -13.86
N ILE A 241 -5.73 7.83 -13.46
CA ILE A 241 -5.80 7.41 -12.06
C ILE A 241 -4.96 6.15 -11.91
N ASP A 242 -4.03 6.20 -10.97
CA ASP A 242 -3.03 5.15 -10.74
C ASP A 242 -2.16 4.84 -11.97
N CYS A 243 -1.99 5.87 -12.80
CA CYS A 243 -1.13 5.85 -13.96
C CYS A 243 -0.80 7.29 -14.38
N ASN A 244 0.24 7.44 -15.19
CA ASN A 244 0.68 8.75 -15.66
C ASN A 244 1.21 8.70 -17.11
N PRO A 245 1.39 9.85 -17.78
CA PRO A 245 1.82 9.91 -19.18
C PRO A 245 3.18 9.31 -19.52
N GLU A 246 4.05 9.06 -18.54
CA GLU A 246 5.34 8.42 -18.78
C GLU A 246 5.24 6.89 -18.85
N TYR A 247 4.09 6.33 -18.48
CA TYR A 247 3.86 4.90 -18.51
C TYR A 247 3.70 4.40 -19.94
N ASN A 248 4.42 3.33 -20.24
CA ASN A 248 4.34 2.68 -21.55
C ASN A 248 3.15 1.68 -21.66
N ASN A 249 2.39 1.49 -20.59
CA ASN A 249 1.28 0.54 -20.47
C ASN A 249 -0.07 1.24 -20.21
N VAL A 250 -0.36 2.33 -20.93
CA VAL A 250 -1.66 3.01 -20.85
C VAL A 250 -2.26 3.17 -22.25
N SER A 251 -2.72 2.06 -22.83
CA SER A 251 -3.30 2.06 -24.17
C SER A 251 -4.66 2.77 -24.25
N ALA A 252 -5.33 2.95 -23.10
CA ALA A 252 -6.61 3.65 -23.00
C ALA A 252 -6.50 5.18 -23.17
N MET A 253 -5.29 5.76 -23.12
CA MET A 253 -5.11 7.20 -23.34
C MET A 253 -5.07 7.52 -24.84
N PRO A 254 -5.96 8.38 -25.38
CA PRO A 254 -5.98 8.65 -26.82
C PRO A 254 -4.74 9.40 -27.31
N ASN A 255 -4.19 8.95 -28.45
CA ASN A 255 -3.07 9.62 -29.11
C ASN A 255 -3.37 11.11 -29.39
N GLY A 256 -2.42 11.97 -29.01
CA GLY A 256 -2.53 13.42 -29.22
C GLY A 256 -3.45 14.16 -28.24
N LYS A 257 -4.05 13.47 -27.27
CA LYS A 257 -4.74 14.09 -26.13
C LYS A 257 -3.79 14.20 -24.94
N ARG A 258 -4.07 15.18 -24.07
CA ARG A 258 -3.37 15.36 -22.79
C ARG A 258 -4.34 15.08 -21.65
N PRO A 259 -3.89 14.49 -20.53
CA PRO A 259 -4.72 14.37 -19.35
C PRO A 259 -4.94 15.74 -18.70
N ASN A 260 -6.11 15.92 -18.09
CA ASN A 260 -6.45 17.08 -17.29
C ASN A 260 -6.15 16.84 -15.81
N VAL A 261 -6.17 15.58 -15.37
CA VAL A 261 -5.91 15.16 -14.00
C VAL A 261 -5.00 13.94 -14.05
N VAL A 262 -3.96 13.93 -13.23
CA VAL A 262 -3.12 12.76 -12.94
C VAL A 262 -3.07 12.63 -11.43
N ILE A 263 -3.53 11.51 -10.90
CA ILE A 263 -3.39 11.14 -9.49
C ILE A 263 -2.73 9.76 -9.44
N ASP A 264 -1.57 9.68 -8.81
CA ASP A 264 -0.71 8.51 -8.84
C ASP A 264 0.18 8.47 -7.59
N HIS A 265 0.73 7.32 -7.23
CA HIS A 265 1.68 7.17 -6.14
C HIS A 265 3.07 6.69 -6.58
N HIS A 266 3.21 6.31 -7.85
CA HIS A 266 4.45 5.75 -8.37
C HIS A 266 5.58 6.79 -8.51
N GLN A 267 6.82 6.33 -8.32
CA GLN A 267 8.01 7.18 -8.45
C GLN A 267 8.35 7.46 -9.92
N VAL A 268 8.15 8.71 -10.34
CA VAL A 268 8.42 9.21 -11.70
C VAL A 268 9.03 10.61 -11.67
N ASP A 269 9.48 11.11 -12.83
CA ASP A 269 9.86 12.52 -12.96
C ASP A 269 8.58 13.39 -12.98
N VAL A 270 8.19 13.88 -11.80
CA VAL A 270 6.97 14.67 -11.63
C VAL A 270 7.02 15.97 -12.45
N GLU A 271 8.19 16.57 -12.69
CA GLU A 271 8.30 17.76 -13.54
C GLU A 271 7.99 17.42 -14.99
N ARG A 272 8.49 16.28 -15.47
CA ARG A 272 8.17 15.80 -16.81
C ARG A 272 6.68 15.51 -16.97
N VAL A 273 6.03 14.89 -15.99
CA VAL A 273 4.58 14.69 -16.00
C VAL A 273 3.83 16.03 -16.03
N ARG A 274 4.27 17.03 -15.25
CA ARG A 274 3.69 18.39 -15.25
C ARG A 274 3.79 19.07 -16.61
N GLU A 275 4.88 18.91 -17.35
CA GLU A 275 5.03 19.43 -18.72
C GLU A 275 4.02 18.81 -19.69
N LEU A 276 3.79 17.49 -19.58
CA LEU A 276 2.88 16.75 -20.44
C LEU A 276 1.42 17.12 -20.16
N VAL A 277 1.06 17.27 -18.89
CA VAL A 277 -0.28 17.66 -18.42
C VAL A 277 -0.59 19.13 -18.70
N GLY A 278 0.38 20.02 -18.46
CA GLY A 278 0.23 21.47 -18.63
C GLY A 278 -0.18 22.22 -17.36
N ASN A 279 -0.06 23.55 -17.42
CA ASN A 279 -0.24 24.46 -16.28
C ASN A 279 -1.68 24.62 -15.79
N ASP A 280 -2.66 24.11 -16.52
CA ASP A 280 -4.09 24.11 -16.21
C ASP A 280 -4.58 22.76 -15.65
N GLY A 281 -3.93 21.66 -16.00
CA GLY A 281 -4.24 20.31 -15.48
C GLY A 281 -3.69 20.05 -14.07
N LEU A 282 -4.23 19.09 -13.34
CA LEU A 282 -3.76 18.70 -12.01
C LEU A 282 -2.76 17.55 -12.12
N VAL A 283 -1.64 17.64 -11.40
CA VAL A 283 -0.71 16.54 -11.15
C VAL A 283 -0.54 16.40 -9.65
N ASP A 284 -1.07 15.31 -9.10
CA ASP A 284 -0.92 14.94 -7.70
C ASP A 284 -0.26 13.56 -7.61
N ILE A 285 1.07 13.56 -7.51
CA ILE A 285 1.88 12.34 -7.38
C ILE A 285 2.57 12.38 -6.03
N ARG A 286 2.38 11.36 -5.20
CA ARG A 286 2.83 11.35 -3.80
C ARG A 286 3.51 10.04 -3.44
N GLU A 287 4.49 10.11 -2.54
CA GLU A 287 5.17 8.93 -2.00
C GLU A 287 4.32 8.29 -0.89
N VAL A 288 3.30 7.52 -1.29
CA VAL A 288 2.41 6.73 -0.41
C VAL A 288 2.29 5.31 -0.95
N GLY A 289 1.79 4.38 -0.12
CA GLY A 289 1.75 2.96 -0.49
C GLY A 289 0.74 2.59 -1.57
N ALA A 290 -0.26 3.44 -1.83
CA ALA A 290 -1.28 3.22 -2.86
C ALA A 290 -1.94 4.53 -3.32
N THR A 291 -2.39 4.58 -4.58
CA THR A 291 -3.24 5.67 -5.11
C THR A 291 -4.58 5.75 -4.35
N SER A 292 -5.13 4.62 -3.90
CA SER A 292 -6.35 4.57 -3.06
C SER A 292 -6.22 5.44 -1.81
N THR A 293 -5.03 5.50 -1.19
CA THR A 293 -4.76 6.34 -0.02
C THR A 293 -4.96 7.83 -0.34
N ILE A 294 -4.51 8.27 -1.51
CA ILE A 294 -4.71 9.65 -1.99
C ILE A 294 -6.19 9.94 -2.20
N LEU A 295 -6.92 9.00 -2.81
CA LEU A 295 -8.34 9.16 -3.12
C LEU A 295 -9.23 9.18 -1.87
N VAL A 296 -8.88 8.44 -0.82
CA VAL A 296 -9.55 8.54 0.50
C VAL A 296 -9.48 9.96 1.05
N GLU A 297 -8.34 10.63 0.91
CA GLU A 297 -8.21 12.03 1.34
C GLU A 297 -9.10 12.96 0.49
N TYR A 298 -9.17 12.73 -0.82
CA TYR A 298 -10.04 13.51 -1.69
C TYR A 298 -11.52 13.32 -1.39
N LEU A 299 -11.98 12.08 -1.16
CA LEU A 299 -13.35 11.77 -0.77
C LEU A 299 -13.74 12.56 0.49
N GLU A 300 -12.87 12.58 1.51
CA GLU A 300 -13.11 13.36 2.74
C GLU A 300 -13.19 14.87 2.47
N ARG A 301 -12.28 15.41 1.65
CA ARG A 301 -12.24 16.84 1.32
C ARG A 301 -13.46 17.31 0.54
N PHE A 302 -13.90 16.49 -0.40
CA PHE A 302 -15.12 16.74 -1.18
C PHE A 302 -16.40 16.33 -0.45
N LYS A 303 -16.27 15.79 0.77
CA LYS A 303 -17.38 15.32 1.62
C LYS A 303 -18.27 14.31 0.92
N VAL A 304 -17.66 13.44 0.11
CA VAL A 304 -18.32 12.34 -0.58
C VAL A 304 -18.60 11.24 0.42
N GLU A 305 -19.84 10.74 0.44
CA GLU A 305 -20.20 9.63 1.29
C GLU A 305 -19.61 8.32 0.75
N VAL A 306 -18.80 7.64 1.55
CA VAL A 306 -18.16 6.38 1.15
C VAL A 306 -19.09 5.21 1.46
N SER A 307 -19.60 4.53 0.42
CA SER A 307 -20.42 3.32 0.60
C SER A 307 -19.59 2.14 1.15
N PRO A 308 -20.21 1.12 1.77
CA PRO A 308 -19.48 -0.07 2.21
C PRO A 308 -18.71 -0.77 1.09
N THR A 309 -19.31 -0.86 -0.10
CA THR A 309 -18.67 -1.42 -1.30
C THR A 309 -17.41 -0.65 -1.69
N LEU A 310 -17.49 0.69 -1.77
CA LEU A 310 -16.33 1.53 -2.10
C LEU A 310 -15.27 1.47 -0.99
N ALA A 311 -15.69 1.46 0.28
CA ALA A 311 -14.77 1.35 1.40
C ALA A 311 -13.98 0.04 1.37
N THR A 312 -14.66 -1.05 1.00
CA THR A 312 -14.07 -2.38 0.86
C THR A 312 -13.09 -2.44 -0.32
N ALA A 313 -13.48 -1.90 -1.47
CA ALA A 313 -12.60 -1.80 -2.64
C ALA A 313 -11.33 -1.00 -2.33
N LEU A 314 -11.45 0.18 -1.71
CA LEU A 314 -10.32 1.03 -1.34
C LEU A 314 -9.41 0.36 -0.31
N LEU A 315 -9.97 -0.32 0.69
CA LEU A 315 -9.16 -1.08 1.65
C LEU A 315 -8.36 -2.19 0.93
N TYR A 316 -9.02 -2.93 0.04
CA TYR A 316 -8.38 -3.99 -0.70
C TYR A 316 -7.29 -3.46 -1.67
N GLY A 317 -7.53 -2.32 -2.32
CA GLY A 317 -6.53 -1.62 -3.14
C GLY A 317 -5.27 -1.28 -2.34
N ILE A 318 -5.43 -0.62 -1.18
CA ILE A 318 -4.30 -0.30 -0.29
C ILE A 318 -3.54 -1.56 0.15
N ARG A 319 -4.26 -2.63 0.53
CA ARG A 319 -3.63 -3.89 0.98
C ARG A 319 -2.89 -4.60 -0.13
N SER A 320 -3.49 -4.68 -1.32
CA SER A 320 -2.88 -5.31 -2.49
C SER A 320 -1.55 -4.62 -2.82
N ASP A 321 -1.57 -3.29 -2.89
CA ASP A 321 -0.42 -2.55 -3.39
C ASP A 321 0.72 -2.42 -2.37
N THR A 322 0.37 -2.38 -1.08
CA THR A 322 1.34 -2.47 0.01
C THR A 322 1.75 -3.90 0.37
N SER A 323 1.28 -4.92 -0.36
CA SER A 323 1.53 -6.34 -0.06
C SER A 323 1.23 -6.68 1.41
N ASP A 324 -0.01 -6.43 1.84
CA ASP A 324 -0.44 -6.53 3.24
C ASP A 324 0.46 -5.70 4.19
N TYR A 325 0.74 -4.47 3.78
CA TYR A 325 1.56 -3.49 4.52
C TYR A 325 3.03 -3.85 4.71
N THR A 326 3.54 -4.86 3.99
CA THR A 326 4.94 -5.29 4.08
C THR A 326 5.86 -4.60 3.06
N ARG A 327 5.28 -3.88 2.10
CA ARG A 327 5.97 -3.14 1.05
C ARG A 327 5.49 -1.69 1.03
N ASP A 328 6.43 -0.75 1.14
CA ASP A 328 6.25 0.69 0.90
C ASP A 328 5.06 1.36 1.62
N ALA A 329 4.53 0.73 2.67
CA ALA A 329 3.41 1.26 3.45
C ALA A 329 3.85 2.46 4.29
N THR A 330 3.07 3.53 4.22
CA THR A 330 3.31 4.78 4.93
C THR A 330 2.27 5.00 6.03
N ARG A 331 2.50 6.03 6.85
CA ARG A 331 1.56 6.44 7.90
C ARG A 331 0.20 6.81 7.30
N GLU A 332 0.22 7.44 6.13
CA GLU A 332 -0.94 7.93 5.40
C GLU A 332 -1.86 6.77 5.01
N ASP A 333 -1.29 5.63 4.61
CA ASP A 333 -2.05 4.40 4.31
C ASP A 333 -2.81 3.92 5.55
N PHE A 334 -2.15 3.86 6.72
CA PHE A 334 -2.83 3.46 7.96
C PHE A 334 -3.90 4.47 8.41
N ILE A 335 -3.70 5.76 8.16
CA ILE A 335 -4.72 6.78 8.40
C ILE A 335 -5.92 6.53 7.48
N ALA A 336 -5.70 6.29 6.18
CA ALA A 336 -6.76 5.98 5.23
C ALA A 336 -7.52 4.71 5.64
N VAL A 337 -6.80 3.63 5.96
CA VAL A 337 -7.38 2.37 6.48
C VAL A 337 -8.22 2.62 7.72
N SER A 338 -7.73 3.40 8.69
CA SER A 338 -8.48 3.70 9.92
C SER A 338 -9.83 4.41 9.67
N LYS A 339 -9.92 5.18 8.58
CA LYS A 339 -11.16 5.87 8.16
C LYS A 339 -12.11 4.94 7.41
N LEU A 340 -11.57 3.99 6.65
CA LEU A 340 -12.34 3.04 5.84
C LEU A 340 -12.93 1.91 6.69
N LEU A 341 -12.14 1.34 7.61
CA LEU A 341 -12.48 0.16 8.41
C LEU A 341 -13.89 0.17 9.02
N PRO A 342 -14.41 1.28 9.58
CA PRO A 342 -15.76 1.31 10.15
C PRO A 342 -16.89 1.04 9.13
N ARG A 343 -16.64 1.17 7.82
CA ARG A 343 -17.61 0.95 6.74
C ARG A 343 -17.33 -0.29 5.90
N VAL A 344 -16.19 -0.95 6.10
CA VAL A 344 -15.80 -2.12 5.29
C VAL A 344 -16.76 -3.28 5.54
N ASP A 345 -17.15 -3.93 4.45
CA ASP A 345 -17.87 -5.19 4.47
C ASP A 345 -16.83 -6.33 4.46
N LEU A 346 -16.68 -6.99 5.61
CA LEU A 346 -15.68 -8.05 5.79
C LEU A 346 -16.02 -9.32 5.00
N ASP A 347 -17.31 -9.60 4.75
CA ASP A 347 -17.73 -10.76 3.95
C ASP A 347 -17.41 -10.52 2.48
N LEU A 348 -17.66 -9.30 2.00
CA LEU A 348 -17.26 -8.88 0.65
C LEU A 348 -15.73 -8.92 0.49
N LEU A 349 -14.98 -8.37 1.46
CA LEU A 349 -13.52 -8.39 1.43
C LEU A 349 -12.97 -9.82 1.33
N SER A 350 -13.47 -10.73 2.18
CA SER A 350 -13.04 -12.13 2.17
C SER A 350 -13.30 -12.82 0.82
N LYS A 351 -14.46 -12.55 0.19
CA LYS A 351 -14.79 -13.11 -1.14
C LYS A 351 -13.89 -12.58 -2.25
N ILE A 352 -13.41 -11.33 -2.13
CA ILE A 352 -12.47 -10.73 -3.08
C ILE A 352 -11.07 -11.32 -2.88
N GLU A 353 -10.60 -11.42 -1.64
CA GLU A 353 -9.26 -11.95 -1.30
C GLU A 353 -9.12 -13.45 -1.57
N THR A 354 -10.21 -14.20 -1.41
CA THR A 354 -10.22 -15.66 -1.55
C THR A 354 -11.38 -16.11 -2.43
N PRO A 355 -11.32 -15.81 -3.74
CA PRO A 355 -12.39 -16.21 -4.64
C PRO A 355 -12.45 -17.75 -4.72
N PRO A 356 -13.67 -18.33 -4.77
CA PRO A 356 -13.82 -19.78 -4.84
C PRO A 356 -13.19 -20.33 -6.12
N ILE A 357 -12.50 -21.46 -6.00
CA ILE A 357 -11.97 -22.22 -7.14
C ILE A 357 -12.97 -23.29 -7.57
N SER A 358 -13.09 -23.51 -8.89
CA SER A 358 -13.96 -24.58 -9.42
C SER A 358 -13.32 -25.96 -9.23
N SER A 359 -14.13 -27.03 -9.23
CA SER A 359 -13.66 -28.42 -9.19
C SER A 359 -12.68 -28.71 -10.32
N GLU A 360 -12.99 -28.24 -11.52
CA GLU A 360 -12.20 -28.45 -12.72
C GLU A 360 -10.84 -27.76 -12.60
N THR A 361 -10.82 -26.55 -12.04
CA THR A 361 -9.56 -25.83 -11.78
C THR A 361 -8.72 -26.54 -10.73
N LEU A 362 -9.34 -27.06 -9.67
CA LEU A 362 -8.65 -27.84 -8.65
C LEU A 362 -8.07 -29.14 -9.23
N ASP A 363 -8.80 -29.81 -10.11
CA ASP A 363 -8.32 -31.01 -10.82
C ASP A 363 -7.13 -30.68 -11.73
N VAL A 364 -7.23 -29.60 -12.52
CA VAL A 364 -6.12 -29.11 -13.36
C VAL A 364 -4.89 -28.77 -12.53
N LEU A 365 -5.07 -28.12 -11.37
CA LEU A 365 -3.97 -27.87 -10.45
C LEU A 365 -3.35 -29.18 -9.93
N GLY A 366 -4.19 -30.16 -9.59
CA GLY A 366 -3.76 -31.50 -9.16
C GLY A 366 -2.94 -32.22 -10.24
N GLU A 367 -3.39 -32.19 -11.49
CA GLU A 367 -2.64 -32.71 -12.64
C GLU A 367 -1.34 -31.92 -12.85
N ALA A 368 -1.38 -30.59 -12.75
CA ALA A 368 -0.21 -29.74 -12.95
C ALA A 368 0.88 -30.05 -11.92
N ILE A 369 0.49 -30.30 -10.66
CA ILE A 369 1.38 -30.71 -9.58
C ILE A 369 1.93 -32.11 -9.87
N ARG A 370 1.08 -33.09 -10.22
CA ARG A 370 1.50 -34.48 -10.44
C ARG A 370 2.43 -34.63 -11.65
N ASN A 371 2.18 -33.90 -12.74
CA ASN A 371 2.91 -34.01 -14.00
C ASN A 371 4.08 -33.02 -14.13
N ARG A 372 4.44 -32.30 -13.06
CA ARG A 372 5.49 -31.29 -13.08
C ARG A 372 6.85 -31.90 -13.44
N ARG A 373 7.53 -31.29 -14.40
CA ARG A 373 8.92 -31.61 -14.77
C ARG A 373 9.80 -30.41 -14.47
N VAL A 374 10.81 -30.60 -13.63
CA VAL A 374 11.75 -29.54 -13.23
C VAL A 374 13.08 -29.70 -13.93
N ILE A 375 13.54 -28.64 -14.61
CA ILE A 375 14.82 -28.55 -15.33
C ILE A 375 15.54 -27.29 -14.86
N GLY A 376 16.51 -27.45 -13.95
CA GLY A 376 17.10 -26.31 -13.24
C GLY A 376 16.01 -25.54 -12.48
N SER A 377 15.86 -24.24 -12.77
CA SER A 377 14.80 -23.39 -12.19
C SER A 377 13.54 -23.27 -13.05
N ILE A 378 13.41 -24.10 -14.09
CA ILE A 378 12.26 -24.10 -15.01
C ILE A 378 11.35 -25.27 -14.66
N LEU A 379 10.05 -25.02 -14.46
CA LEU A 379 9.03 -26.03 -14.28
C LEU A 379 8.11 -26.06 -15.50
N ILE A 380 7.89 -27.24 -16.06
CA ILE A 380 6.99 -27.45 -17.20
C ILE A 380 5.98 -28.52 -16.80
N SER A 381 4.69 -28.27 -17.04
CA SER A 381 3.64 -29.24 -16.72
C SER A 381 2.58 -29.33 -17.82
N ASN A 382 2.26 -30.55 -18.22
CA ASN A 382 1.17 -30.87 -19.13
C ASN A 382 0.00 -31.40 -18.33
N VAL A 383 -1.14 -30.71 -18.37
CA VAL A 383 -2.35 -31.07 -17.61
C VAL A 383 -3.32 -31.93 -18.40
N GLY A 384 -2.97 -32.31 -19.63
CA GLY A 384 -3.84 -33.11 -20.49
C GLY A 384 -4.98 -32.27 -21.06
N TYR A 385 -6.21 -32.74 -20.94
CA TYR A 385 -7.39 -32.04 -21.45
C TYR A 385 -7.94 -31.08 -20.40
N ILE A 386 -8.35 -29.90 -20.85
CA ILE A 386 -8.96 -28.87 -20.03
C ILE A 386 -10.30 -28.45 -20.62
N GLU A 387 -11.15 -27.87 -19.78
CA GLU A 387 -12.41 -27.23 -20.19
C GLU A 387 -12.30 -25.71 -20.20
N ASP A 388 -11.41 -25.16 -19.37
CA ASP A 388 -11.16 -23.74 -19.23
C ASP A 388 -9.66 -23.42 -19.26
N ARG A 389 -9.30 -22.37 -19.99
CA ARG A 389 -7.92 -21.89 -20.11
C ARG A 389 -7.45 -21.20 -18.83
N ASP A 390 -8.35 -20.63 -18.04
CA ASP A 390 -7.98 -19.89 -16.83
C ASP A 390 -7.43 -20.82 -15.74
N SER A 391 -7.81 -22.11 -15.77
CA SER A 391 -7.21 -23.12 -14.89
C SER A 391 -5.70 -23.29 -15.13
N LEU A 392 -5.20 -23.08 -16.36
CA LEU A 392 -3.76 -23.10 -16.66
C LEU A 392 -3.03 -21.89 -16.06
N VAL A 393 -3.69 -20.73 -16.05
CA VAL A 393 -3.19 -19.49 -15.45
C VAL A 393 -2.98 -19.71 -13.95
N GLN A 394 -4.02 -20.17 -13.26
CA GLN A 394 -3.96 -20.43 -11.82
C GLN A 394 -2.93 -21.51 -11.46
N ALA A 395 -2.86 -22.59 -12.25
CA ALA A 395 -1.84 -23.62 -12.05
C ALA A 395 -0.42 -23.07 -12.22
N ALA A 396 -0.18 -22.23 -13.23
CA ALA A 396 1.13 -21.62 -13.45
C ALA A 396 1.52 -20.67 -12.31
N ASP A 397 0.59 -19.84 -11.83
CA ASP A 397 0.81 -18.91 -10.72
C ASP A 397 1.08 -19.64 -9.40
N TYR A 398 0.36 -20.74 -9.12
CA TYR A 398 0.60 -21.56 -7.94
C TYR A 398 1.97 -22.27 -7.99
N LEU A 399 2.31 -22.88 -9.13
CA LEU A 399 3.56 -23.62 -9.29
C LEU A 399 4.81 -22.72 -9.29
N LEU A 400 4.67 -21.44 -9.64
CA LEU A 400 5.77 -20.47 -9.57
C LEU A 400 6.22 -20.18 -8.13
N ARG A 401 5.35 -20.45 -7.13
CA ARG A 401 5.67 -20.30 -5.70
C ARG A 401 6.57 -21.42 -5.18
N LEU A 402 6.81 -22.48 -5.96
CA LEU A 402 7.64 -23.59 -5.55
C LEU A 402 9.10 -23.14 -5.39
N GLU A 403 9.72 -23.49 -4.27
CA GLU A 403 11.11 -23.13 -3.97
C GLU A 403 12.06 -23.59 -5.09
N GLY A 404 12.96 -22.68 -5.50
CA GLY A 404 13.93 -22.93 -6.58
C GLY A 404 13.40 -22.78 -8.00
N ILE A 405 12.10 -22.50 -8.19
CA ILE A 405 11.51 -22.26 -9.52
C ILE A 405 11.42 -20.76 -9.81
N SER A 406 11.90 -20.36 -10.99
CA SER A 406 11.87 -18.98 -11.47
C SER A 406 11.05 -18.80 -12.73
N THR A 407 10.76 -19.89 -13.45
CA THR A 407 10.00 -19.87 -14.71
C THR A 407 9.10 -21.10 -14.78
N VAL A 408 7.84 -20.90 -15.15
CA VAL A 408 6.82 -21.95 -15.24
C VAL A 408 6.16 -21.92 -16.62
N LEU A 409 5.89 -23.09 -17.20
CA LEU A 409 4.98 -23.29 -18.31
C LEU A 409 3.96 -24.38 -17.96
N VAL A 410 2.68 -24.05 -17.95
CA VAL A 410 1.59 -25.02 -17.85
C VAL A 410 0.79 -25.00 -19.14
N PHE A 411 0.48 -26.17 -19.68
CA PHE A 411 -0.28 -26.27 -20.92
C PHE A 411 -1.20 -27.48 -20.94
N GLY A 412 -2.26 -27.37 -21.75
CA GLY A 412 -3.27 -28.41 -21.93
C GLY A 412 -3.98 -28.26 -23.27
N ILE A 413 -4.85 -29.22 -23.57
CA ILE A 413 -5.61 -29.32 -24.80
C ILE A 413 -7.06 -28.88 -24.52
N LEU A 414 -7.51 -27.85 -25.21
CA LEU A 414 -8.90 -27.38 -25.19
C LEU A 414 -9.47 -27.52 -26.60
N GLY A 415 -10.42 -28.43 -26.78
CA GLY A 415 -10.95 -28.77 -28.09
C GLY A 415 -9.83 -29.20 -29.06
N ASP A 416 -9.63 -28.41 -30.11
CA ASP A 416 -8.69 -28.68 -31.21
C ASP A 416 -7.38 -27.89 -31.11
N GLU A 417 -7.12 -27.29 -29.95
CA GLU A 417 -6.03 -26.35 -29.72
C GLU A 417 -5.28 -26.67 -28.42
N ILE A 418 -3.98 -26.35 -28.43
CA ILE A 418 -3.10 -26.41 -27.28
C ILE A 418 -3.03 -25.02 -26.69
N HIS A 419 -3.43 -24.90 -25.43
CA HIS A 419 -3.40 -23.66 -24.66
C HIS A 419 -2.24 -23.71 -23.67
N MET A 420 -1.57 -22.57 -23.51
CA MET A 420 -0.36 -22.47 -22.72
C MET A 420 -0.39 -21.20 -21.88
N SER A 421 0.01 -21.32 -20.62
CA SER A 421 0.23 -20.22 -19.69
C SER A 421 1.65 -20.30 -19.14
N ALA A 422 2.41 -19.23 -19.31
CA ALA A 422 3.77 -19.12 -18.83
C ALA A 422 3.92 -17.96 -17.83
N ARG A 423 4.78 -18.18 -16.83
CA ARG A 423 5.13 -17.20 -15.80
C ARG A 423 6.63 -17.17 -15.57
N SER A 424 7.17 -16.01 -15.24
CA SER A 424 8.58 -15.88 -14.87
C SER A 424 8.81 -14.74 -13.87
N ASN A 425 9.52 -15.06 -12.79
CA ASN A 425 10.07 -14.08 -11.85
C ASN A 425 11.57 -13.81 -12.10
N ASP A 426 12.20 -14.51 -13.06
CA ASP A 426 13.57 -14.21 -13.47
C ASP A 426 13.61 -12.91 -14.29
N VAL A 427 14.21 -11.85 -13.74
CA VAL A 427 14.37 -10.53 -14.37
C VAL A 427 15.15 -10.56 -15.69
N ARG A 428 15.92 -11.63 -15.95
CA ARG A 428 16.68 -11.81 -17.19
C ARG A 428 15.84 -12.44 -18.30
N VAL A 429 14.68 -12.98 -17.97
CA VAL A 429 13.79 -13.70 -18.90
C VAL A 429 12.54 -12.86 -19.16
N ASN A 430 12.40 -12.36 -20.39
CA ASN A 430 11.13 -11.81 -20.86
C ASN A 430 10.27 -12.97 -21.40
N ILE A 431 9.33 -13.45 -20.59
CA ILE A 431 8.54 -14.64 -20.93
C ILE A 431 7.62 -14.42 -22.14
N GLY A 432 7.10 -13.21 -22.34
CA GLY A 432 6.37 -12.81 -23.54
C GLY A 432 7.17 -13.06 -24.82
N LYS A 433 8.39 -12.53 -24.88
CA LYS A 433 9.29 -12.73 -26.03
C LYS A 433 9.72 -14.20 -26.21
N VAL A 434 9.79 -14.98 -25.12
CA VAL A 434 10.06 -16.42 -25.20
C VAL A 434 8.89 -17.15 -25.86
N MET A 435 7.67 -16.90 -25.40
CA MET A 435 6.46 -17.50 -25.96
C MET A 435 6.26 -17.13 -27.43
N GLU A 436 6.50 -15.86 -27.78
CA GLU A 436 6.47 -15.41 -29.18
C GLU A 436 7.47 -16.17 -30.05
N ARG A 437 8.74 -16.23 -29.65
CA ARG A 437 9.77 -16.99 -30.39
C ARG A 437 9.43 -18.47 -30.53
N ALA A 438 8.83 -19.07 -29.51
CA ALA A 438 8.51 -20.50 -29.51
C ALA A 438 7.29 -20.85 -30.38
N PHE A 439 6.23 -20.02 -30.34
CA PHE A 439 4.90 -20.44 -30.80
C PHE A 439 4.20 -19.48 -31.77
N ARG A 440 4.71 -18.26 -32.01
CA ARG A 440 4.06 -17.27 -32.91
C ARG A 440 3.90 -17.77 -34.35
N GLU A 441 4.84 -18.57 -34.85
CA GLU A 441 4.73 -19.15 -36.20
C GLU A 441 3.68 -20.26 -36.31
N LEU A 442 3.26 -20.83 -35.19
CA LEU A 442 2.33 -21.96 -35.13
C LEU A 442 0.90 -21.54 -34.77
N GLY A 443 0.72 -20.34 -34.23
CA GLY A 443 -0.55 -19.85 -33.74
C GLY A 443 -0.44 -18.46 -33.13
N SER A 444 -1.24 -18.19 -32.09
CA SER A 444 -1.13 -16.94 -31.33
C SER A 444 -0.17 -17.13 -30.16
N ALA A 445 0.73 -16.18 -29.94
CA ALA A 445 1.60 -16.15 -28.79
C ALA A 445 1.98 -14.71 -28.47
N GLY A 446 2.11 -14.39 -27.18
CA GLY A 446 2.41 -13.04 -26.72
C GLY A 446 2.27 -12.90 -25.21
N GLY A 447 2.65 -11.73 -24.71
CA GLY A 447 2.47 -11.39 -23.29
C GLY A 447 3.46 -10.34 -22.81
N HIS A 448 3.47 -10.15 -21.50
CA HIS A 448 4.33 -9.24 -20.77
C HIS A 448 5.62 -9.94 -20.31
N PRO A 449 6.61 -9.19 -19.77
CA PRO A 449 7.86 -9.79 -19.31
C PRO A 449 7.71 -10.91 -18.26
N LYS A 450 6.69 -10.84 -17.39
CA LYS A 450 6.45 -11.81 -16.31
C LYS A 450 5.36 -12.83 -16.57
N ALA A 451 4.42 -12.56 -17.48
CA ALA A 451 3.30 -13.43 -17.78
C ALA A 451 2.99 -13.44 -19.28
N ALA A 452 2.81 -14.62 -19.85
CA ALA A 452 2.52 -14.78 -21.27
C ALA A 452 1.66 -16.01 -21.55
N GLY A 453 1.03 -16.03 -22.72
CA GLY A 453 0.21 -17.13 -23.18
C GLY A 453 0.49 -17.49 -24.63
N ALA A 454 0.10 -18.71 -25.01
CA ALA A 454 0.05 -19.12 -26.39
C ALA A 454 -1.14 -20.06 -26.66
N LYS A 455 -1.61 -20.03 -27.90
CA LYS A 455 -2.66 -20.89 -28.43
C LYS A 455 -2.23 -21.39 -29.80
N VAL A 456 -2.09 -22.71 -29.92
CA VAL A 456 -1.59 -23.38 -31.13
C VAL A 456 -2.57 -24.47 -31.56
N PRO A 457 -3.03 -24.50 -32.82
CA PRO A 457 -3.86 -25.60 -33.31
C PRO A 457 -3.13 -26.95 -33.23
N LEU A 458 -3.85 -28.03 -32.90
CA LEU A 458 -3.28 -29.39 -32.86
C LEU A 458 -2.67 -29.83 -34.20
N GLY A 459 -3.15 -29.30 -35.32
CA GLY A 459 -2.61 -29.60 -36.65
C GLY A 459 -2.60 -31.11 -36.95
N LEU A 460 -1.42 -31.65 -37.29
CA LEU A 460 -1.23 -33.08 -37.58
C LEU A 460 -1.53 -34.00 -36.39
N PHE A 461 -1.46 -33.49 -35.16
CA PHE A 461 -1.77 -34.28 -33.97
C PHE A 461 -3.23 -34.71 -33.90
N LYS A 462 -4.14 -34.03 -34.61
CA LYS A 462 -5.56 -34.43 -34.71
C LYS A 462 -5.78 -35.85 -35.25
N ALA A 463 -4.81 -36.38 -36.01
CA ALA A 463 -4.89 -37.74 -36.54
C ALA A 463 -4.69 -38.84 -35.47
N VAL A 464 -4.14 -38.48 -34.30
CA VAL A 464 -3.89 -39.41 -33.19
C VAL A 464 -5.20 -39.64 -32.43
N LYS A 465 -5.74 -40.86 -32.52
CA LYS A 465 -7.01 -41.23 -31.85
C LYS A 465 -6.85 -41.54 -30.36
N ASP A 466 -5.68 -42.00 -29.96
CA ASP A 466 -5.39 -42.36 -28.58
C ASP A 466 -5.06 -41.10 -27.76
N LYS A 467 -5.88 -40.83 -26.73
CA LYS A 467 -5.79 -39.61 -25.92
C LYS A 467 -4.47 -39.52 -25.15
N GLU A 468 -4.01 -40.62 -24.57
CA GLU A 468 -2.77 -40.65 -23.79
C GLU A 468 -1.55 -40.40 -24.68
N THR A 469 -1.50 -41.06 -25.84
CA THR A 469 -0.44 -40.85 -26.84
C THR A 469 -0.45 -39.41 -27.34
N LEU A 470 -1.62 -38.83 -27.62
CA LEU A 470 -1.73 -37.44 -28.03
C LEU A 470 -1.18 -36.48 -26.97
N VAL A 471 -1.61 -36.64 -25.71
CA VAL A 471 -1.13 -35.82 -24.59
C VAL A 471 0.39 -35.91 -24.46
N ARG A 472 0.97 -37.11 -24.56
CA ARG A 472 2.43 -37.30 -24.50
C ARG A 472 3.15 -36.59 -25.66
N LEU A 473 2.69 -36.78 -26.89
CA LEU A 473 3.31 -36.19 -28.08
C LEU A 473 3.26 -34.66 -28.06
N VAL A 474 2.12 -34.08 -27.66
CA VAL A 474 1.98 -32.65 -27.42
C VAL A 474 2.93 -32.21 -26.31
N GLY A 475 3.00 -32.99 -25.23
CA GLY A 475 3.92 -32.81 -24.11
C GLY A 475 5.36 -32.58 -24.56
N ASP A 476 5.88 -33.52 -25.34
CA ASP A 476 7.28 -33.49 -25.80
C ASP A 476 7.52 -32.34 -26.79
N ALA A 477 6.61 -32.12 -27.73
CA ALA A 477 6.74 -31.07 -28.74
C ALA A 477 6.74 -29.65 -28.14
N VAL A 478 5.81 -29.37 -27.23
CA VAL A 478 5.70 -28.07 -26.54
C VAL A 478 6.91 -27.84 -25.64
N THR A 479 7.27 -28.85 -24.84
CA THR A 479 8.44 -28.78 -23.93
C THR A 479 9.71 -28.46 -24.70
N LYS A 480 9.97 -29.18 -25.80
CA LYS A 480 11.16 -28.98 -26.62
C LYS A 480 11.24 -27.56 -27.17
N LYS A 481 10.16 -27.07 -27.81
CA LYS A 481 10.13 -25.71 -28.38
C LYS A 481 10.31 -24.62 -27.33
N PHE A 482 9.71 -24.79 -26.15
CA PHE A 482 9.86 -23.82 -25.08
C PHE A 482 11.29 -23.75 -24.55
N LEU A 483 11.94 -24.90 -24.33
CA LEU A 483 13.34 -24.95 -23.89
C LEU A 483 14.31 -24.39 -24.94
N GLU A 484 14.08 -24.68 -26.22
CA GLU A 484 14.86 -24.11 -27.33
C GLU A 484 14.75 -22.58 -27.36
N ALA A 485 13.54 -22.03 -27.17
CA ALA A 485 13.33 -20.58 -27.11
C ALA A 485 13.98 -19.90 -25.88
N LEU A 486 14.19 -20.67 -24.81
CA LEU A 486 14.96 -20.25 -23.63
C LEU A 486 16.48 -20.43 -23.80
N GLY A 487 16.95 -20.98 -24.93
CA GLY A 487 18.35 -21.25 -25.18
C GLY A 487 18.92 -22.42 -24.35
N LYS A 488 18.07 -23.36 -23.93
CA LYS A 488 18.47 -24.58 -23.21
C LYS A 488 18.53 -25.77 -24.19
N PRO A 489 19.59 -26.60 -24.16
CA PRO A 489 19.69 -27.76 -25.05
C PRO A 489 18.61 -28.80 -24.72
N ALA A 490 18.02 -29.39 -25.75
CA ALA A 490 16.95 -30.39 -25.64
C ALA A 490 17.41 -31.72 -25.00
N GLU A 491 18.72 -31.95 -24.88
CA GLU A 491 19.34 -33.18 -24.35
C GLU A 491 19.09 -33.41 -22.85
N VAL A 492 18.62 -32.40 -22.12
CA VAL A 492 18.24 -32.53 -20.68
C VAL A 492 16.98 -33.38 -20.48
N LEU A 493 16.30 -33.79 -21.57
CA LEU A 493 15.07 -34.58 -21.50
C LEU A 493 15.30 -36.08 -21.22
N GLU A 494 16.50 -36.62 -21.43
CA GLU A 494 16.76 -38.07 -21.33
C GLU A 494 17.16 -38.53 -19.91
N GLU A 495 17.85 -37.71 -19.10
CA GLU A 495 18.53 -38.19 -17.89
C GLU A 495 17.61 -38.55 -16.71
N ARG A 496 16.36 -38.06 -16.64
CA ARG A 496 15.47 -38.33 -15.48
C ARG A 496 14.48 -39.49 -15.66
N SER A 497 14.25 -39.97 -16.88
CA SER A 497 13.37 -41.13 -17.11
C SER A 497 13.90 -42.44 -16.49
N THR A 498 15.20 -42.49 -16.20
CA THR A 498 15.87 -43.64 -15.55
C THR A 498 15.83 -43.61 -14.02
N GLU A 499 15.54 -42.48 -13.38
CA GLU A 499 15.51 -42.39 -11.90
C GLU A 499 14.14 -42.68 -11.28
N GLU A 500 13.05 -42.63 -12.04
CA GLU A 500 11.68 -42.96 -11.57
C GLU A 500 11.46 -44.46 -11.26
N LYS A 501 12.48 -45.31 -11.41
CA LYS A 501 12.45 -46.70 -10.92
C LYS A 501 13.02 -46.89 -9.51
N LYS A 502 13.46 -45.84 -8.81
CA LYS A 502 14.17 -46.01 -7.53
C LYS A 502 13.38 -45.80 -6.24
N TYR A 503 12.14 -45.32 -6.27
CA TYR A 503 11.27 -45.25 -5.10
C TYR A 503 9.80 -45.28 -5.58
N SER A 504 8.93 -46.29 -5.40
CA SER A 504 8.72 -47.29 -4.34
C SER A 504 8.91 -46.82 -2.91
#